data_AF-A0A1D8A2H2-F1
#
_entry.id   AF-A0A1D8A2H2-F1
#
_cell.length_a   1.000
_cell.length_b   1.000
_cell.length_c   1.000
_cell.angle_alpha   90.00
_cell.angle_beta   90.00
_cell.angle_gamma   90.00
#
_symmetry.space_group_name_H-M   'P 1'
#
loop_
_entity.id
_entity.type
_entity.pdbx_description
1 polymer ?
#
loop_
_entity_poly.entity_id
_entity_poly.type
_entity_poly.pdbx_seq_one_letter_code
_entity_poly.pdbx_strand_id
1 'polypeptide(L)'
;MPGALVTELSLSSIASLGSTALANRLDDGMLAAVQALAAAPLPAPEPCDAQHFNQCLRVLLANLPKRNSDDISGKLLISTYQKKLGNLPKDQISFIADRAITECEWFPSIAECLRLAEGWERNDDAVRVRREATVAARWERQARFEEMMARLAAGDVDQSEIDGLPVSWLEVAETRGHLRREDGGRYTSRIPAKA
;
A
#
# COMPACT_ATOMS: atom_id res chain seq x y z
N MET A 1 -28.94 9.07 9.54
CA MET A 1 -27.83 8.53 10.35
C MET A 1 -27.52 7.11 9.89
N PRO A 2 -26.64 6.90 8.90
CA PRO A 2 -26.18 5.57 8.50
C PRO A 2 -24.73 5.39 8.98
N GLY A 3 -24.54 4.83 10.17
CA GLY A 3 -23.22 4.72 10.81
C GLY A 3 -22.93 3.37 11.45
N ALA A 4 -23.60 2.29 11.02
CA ALA A 4 -23.59 1.02 11.79
C ALA A 4 -23.47 -0.27 10.96
N LEU A 5 -22.85 -0.24 9.77
CA LEU A 5 -22.59 -1.45 8.97
C LEU A 5 -21.12 -1.63 8.54
N VAL A 6 -20.17 -0.94 9.19
CA VAL A 6 -18.72 -1.11 8.94
C VAL A 6 -18.07 -2.03 9.99
N THR A 7 -18.88 -2.79 10.74
CA THR A 7 -18.39 -3.72 11.75
C THR A 7 -18.08 -5.07 11.10
N GLU A 8 -16.80 -5.43 11.13
CA GLU A 8 -16.25 -6.79 11.00
C GLU A 8 -16.00 -7.38 9.60
N LEU A 9 -15.58 -6.58 8.62
CA LEU A 9 -14.62 -7.13 7.64
C LEU A 9 -13.25 -7.17 8.31
N SER A 10 -12.99 -8.28 9.01
CA SER A 10 -11.68 -8.55 9.63
C SER A 10 -10.57 -8.32 8.61
N LEU A 11 -9.47 -7.68 9.02
CA LEU A 11 -8.26 -7.49 8.20
C LEU A 11 -7.77 -8.81 7.58
N SER A 12 -8.01 -9.95 8.26
CA SER A 12 -7.75 -11.29 7.74
C SER A 12 -8.69 -11.73 6.61
N SER A 13 -9.95 -11.29 6.61
CA SER A 13 -10.91 -11.56 5.53
C SER A 13 -10.54 -10.80 4.25
N ILE A 14 -10.01 -9.57 4.38
CA ILE A 14 -9.53 -8.77 3.24
C ILE A 14 -8.19 -9.29 2.70
N ALA A 15 -7.28 -9.75 3.57
CA ALA A 15 -6.06 -10.43 3.14
C ALA A 15 -6.35 -11.75 2.40
N SER A 16 -7.39 -12.49 2.82
CA SER A 16 -7.87 -13.70 2.12
C SER A 16 -8.51 -13.37 0.75
N LEU A 17 -9.18 -12.22 0.63
CA LEU A 17 -9.70 -11.72 -0.64
C LEU A 17 -8.59 -11.45 -1.68
N GLY A 18 -7.33 -11.24 -1.29
CA GLY A 18 -6.22 -11.01 -2.23
C GLY A 18 -6.06 -12.11 -3.29
N SER A 19 -6.38 -13.38 -2.96
CA SER A 19 -6.26 -14.49 -3.90
C SER A 19 -7.57 -14.89 -4.58
N THR A 20 -8.74 -14.57 -4.01
CA THR A 20 -10.08 -14.93 -4.53
C THR A 20 -10.83 -13.76 -5.17
N ALA A 21 -10.57 -12.52 -4.76
CA ALA A 21 -11.14 -11.32 -5.40
C ALA A 21 -10.52 -11.02 -6.76
N LEU A 22 -9.34 -11.57 -7.06
CA LEU A 22 -8.82 -11.58 -8.43
C LEU A 22 -9.66 -12.47 -9.37
N ALA A 23 -10.48 -13.39 -8.84
CA ALA A 23 -11.29 -14.32 -9.64
C ALA A 23 -12.77 -13.92 -9.76
N ASN A 24 -13.31 -13.09 -8.86
CA ASN A 24 -14.72 -12.70 -8.82
C ASN A 24 -14.88 -11.17 -8.82
N ARG A 25 -15.85 -10.66 -9.60
CA ARG A 25 -16.20 -9.23 -9.64
C ARG A 25 -16.49 -8.71 -8.24
N LEU A 26 -15.96 -7.53 -7.91
CA LEU A 26 -16.28 -6.84 -6.66
C LEU A 26 -17.63 -6.13 -6.78
N ASP A 27 -18.53 -6.39 -5.83
CA ASP A 27 -19.73 -5.56 -5.69
C ASP A 27 -19.39 -4.12 -5.28
N ASP A 28 -20.37 -3.22 -5.36
CA ASP A 28 -20.15 -1.78 -5.08
C ASP A 28 -19.71 -1.50 -3.64
N GLY A 29 -20.22 -2.27 -2.68
CA GLY A 29 -19.86 -2.13 -1.26
C GLY A 29 -18.41 -2.56 -1.01
N MET A 30 -18.01 -3.68 -1.61
CA MET A 30 -16.64 -4.20 -1.55
C MET A 30 -15.68 -3.27 -2.28
N LEU A 31 -16.03 -2.76 -3.47
CA LEU A 31 -15.19 -1.81 -4.20
C LEU A 31 -14.96 -0.54 -3.37
N ALA A 32 -16.01 0.00 -2.74
CA ALA A 32 -15.89 1.16 -1.86
C ALA A 32 -14.99 0.86 -0.64
N ALA A 33 -15.13 -0.31 -0.01
CA ALA A 33 -14.30 -0.72 1.11
C ALA A 33 -12.81 -0.88 0.72
N VAL A 34 -12.54 -1.51 -0.42
CA VAL A 34 -11.17 -1.69 -0.94
C VAL A 34 -10.55 -0.34 -1.32
N GLN A 35 -11.33 0.58 -1.90
CA GLN A 35 -10.87 1.94 -2.19
C GLN A 35 -10.56 2.72 -0.91
N ALA A 36 -11.40 2.62 0.12
CA ALA A 36 -11.15 3.24 1.41
C ALA A 36 -9.85 2.71 2.04
N LEU A 37 -9.62 1.40 1.98
CA LEU A 37 -8.40 0.77 2.47
C LEU A 37 -7.15 1.19 1.68
N ALA A 38 -7.27 1.29 0.35
CA ALA A 38 -6.17 1.75 -0.50
C ALA A 38 -5.79 3.22 -0.22
N ALA A 39 -6.77 4.05 0.13
CA ALA A 39 -6.57 5.48 0.42
C ALA A 39 -6.15 5.76 1.87
N ALA A 40 -6.33 4.81 2.79
CA ALA A 40 -6.01 5.00 4.20
C ALA A 40 -4.49 5.20 4.43
N PRO A 41 -4.09 6.10 5.36
CA PRO A 41 -2.70 6.20 5.77
C PRO A 41 -2.24 4.89 6.43
N LEU A 42 -0.98 4.50 6.21
CA LEU A 42 -0.45 3.31 6.86
C LEU A 42 -0.39 3.53 8.38
N PRO A 43 -0.74 2.53 9.19
CA PRO A 43 -0.59 2.61 10.63
C PRO A 43 0.89 2.80 10.99
N ALA A 44 1.20 3.57 12.02
CA ALA A 44 2.58 3.72 12.47
C ALA A 44 3.13 2.35 12.92
N PRO A 45 4.35 1.95 12.48
CA PRO A 45 4.95 0.71 12.93
C PRO A 45 5.27 0.78 14.43
N GLU A 46 5.15 -0.36 15.12
CA GLU A 46 5.48 -0.42 16.54
C GLU A 46 6.98 -0.20 16.76
N PRO A 47 7.36 0.60 17.77
CA PRO A 47 8.76 0.80 18.11
C PRO A 47 9.39 -0.52 18.57
N CYS A 48 10.69 -0.67 18.31
CA CYS A 48 11.42 -1.85 18.73
C CYS A 48 11.37 -2.02 20.26
N ASP A 49 10.96 -3.21 20.72
CA ASP A 49 11.04 -3.54 22.13
C ASP A 49 12.51 -3.61 22.60
N ALA A 50 12.74 -3.40 23.89
CA ALA A 50 14.08 -3.39 24.46
C ALA A 50 14.77 -4.77 24.38
N GLN A 51 14.01 -5.87 24.34
CA GLN A 51 14.55 -7.22 24.32
C GLN A 51 15.15 -7.54 22.95
N HIS A 52 14.41 -7.30 21.88
CA HIS A 52 14.80 -7.43 20.49
C HIS A 52 15.96 -6.52 20.16
N PHE A 53 15.92 -5.27 20.61
CA PHE A 53 17.04 -4.34 20.44
C PHE A 53 18.35 -4.88 21.04
N ASN A 54 18.28 -5.36 22.28
CA ASN A 54 19.44 -5.97 22.94
C ASN A 54 19.90 -7.25 22.25
N GLN A 55 18.98 -8.03 21.67
CA GLN A 55 19.34 -9.20 20.88
C GLN A 55 20.11 -8.82 19.62
N CYS A 56 19.62 -7.85 18.83
CA CYS A 56 20.33 -7.35 17.65
C CYS A 56 21.71 -6.80 18.00
N LEU A 57 21.85 -6.02 19.08
CA LEU A 57 23.15 -5.53 19.54
C LEU A 57 24.10 -6.66 19.94
N ARG A 58 23.59 -7.72 20.59
CA ARG A 58 24.41 -8.90 20.94
C ARG A 58 24.91 -9.62 19.69
N VAL A 59 24.09 -9.73 18.65
CA VAL A 59 24.50 -10.32 17.37
C VAL A 59 25.62 -9.49 16.74
N LEU A 60 25.49 -8.16 16.73
CA LEU A 60 26.56 -7.28 16.22
C LEU A 60 27.86 -7.43 17.01
N LEU A 61 27.78 -7.47 18.35
CA LEU A 61 28.93 -7.66 19.22
C LEU A 61 29.60 -9.04 19.05
N ALA A 62 28.83 -10.06 18.67
CA ALA A 62 29.35 -11.40 18.46
C ALA A 62 30.03 -11.56 17.10
N ASN A 63 29.59 -10.81 16.08
CA ASN A 63 30.08 -10.95 14.70
C ASN A 63 31.11 -9.88 14.31
N LEU A 64 31.16 -8.73 14.99
CA LEU A 64 32.03 -7.61 14.62
C LEU A 64 33.03 -7.27 15.74
N PRO A 65 34.32 -7.08 15.39
CA PRO A 65 35.31 -6.65 16.36
C PRO A 65 35.05 -5.20 16.82
N LYS A 66 35.34 -4.93 18.10
CA LYS A 66 35.36 -3.57 18.65
C LYS A 66 36.68 -2.89 18.32
N ARG A 67 36.66 -1.57 18.10
CA ARG A 67 37.88 -0.79 18.00
C ARG A 67 38.49 -0.60 19.39
N ASN A 68 39.81 -0.70 19.51
CA ASN A 68 40.54 -0.54 20.78
C ASN A 68 40.33 0.83 21.47
N SER A 69 39.80 1.84 20.76
CA SER A 69 39.42 3.14 21.32
C SER A 69 38.07 3.14 22.06
N ASP A 70 37.29 2.07 21.95
CA ASP A 70 35.93 1.98 22.50
C ASP A 70 35.91 1.27 23.86
N ASP A 71 36.84 1.62 24.77
CA ASP A 71 36.86 1.15 26.16
C ASP A 71 35.77 1.85 27.01
N ILE A 72 34.61 2.03 26.41
CA ILE A 72 33.39 2.52 27.05
C ILE A 72 32.71 1.31 27.67
N SER A 73 32.38 1.41 28.97
CA SER A 73 31.61 0.39 29.68
C SER A 73 30.39 -0.03 28.85
N GLY A 74 30.24 -1.34 28.59
CA GLY A 74 29.21 -1.85 27.67
C GLY A 74 27.77 -1.42 28.00
N LYS A 75 27.48 -1.10 29.28
CA LYS A 75 26.19 -0.53 29.70
C LYS A 75 25.96 0.88 29.13
N LEU A 76 27.00 1.72 29.11
CA LEU A 76 26.89 3.08 28.56
C LEU A 76 26.70 3.04 27.04
N LEU A 77 27.40 2.14 26.36
CA LEU A 77 27.22 1.90 24.93
C LEU A 77 25.77 1.54 24.61
N ILE A 78 25.22 0.49 25.23
CA ILE A 78 23.84 0.05 25.00
C ILE A 78 22.85 1.19 25.27
N SER A 79 23.01 1.92 26.38
CA SER A 79 22.12 3.04 26.72
C SER A 79 22.15 4.17 25.68
N THR A 80 23.31 4.43 25.07
CA THR A 80 23.48 5.48 24.06
C THR A 80 22.84 5.08 22.73
N TYR A 81 23.03 3.82 22.35
CA TYR A 81 22.40 3.22 21.17
C TYR A 81 20.87 3.20 21.31
N GLN A 82 20.36 2.76 22.47
CA GLN A 82 18.92 2.72 22.72
C GLN A 82 18.28 4.11 22.70
N LYS A 83 18.95 5.16 23.20
CA LYS A 83 18.45 6.54 23.13
C LYS A 83 18.35 7.07 21.69
N LYS A 84 19.19 6.60 20.77
CA LYS A 84 19.26 7.12 19.40
C LYS A 84 18.49 6.28 18.39
N LEU A 85 18.46 4.97 18.58
CA LEU A 85 17.85 4.01 17.66
C LEU A 85 16.58 3.37 18.23
N GLY A 86 16.28 3.51 19.53
CA GLY A 86 15.15 2.83 20.17
C GLY A 86 13.76 3.27 19.68
N ASN A 87 13.65 4.41 19.00
CA ASN A 87 12.40 4.85 18.37
C ASN A 87 12.17 4.21 17.00
N LEU A 88 13.15 3.49 16.46
CA LEU A 88 13.01 2.84 15.16
C LEU A 88 12.17 1.57 15.30
N PRO A 89 11.43 1.18 14.25
CA PRO A 89 10.68 -0.06 14.22
C PRO A 89 11.56 -1.29 14.42
N LYS A 90 10.97 -2.35 14.96
CA LYS A 90 11.62 -3.65 15.14
C LYS A 90 12.31 -4.15 13.87
N ASP A 91 11.61 -4.11 12.74
CA ASP A 91 12.12 -4.61 11.46
C ASP A 91 13.27 -3.75 10.93
N GLN A 92 13.23 -2.44 11.18
CA GLN A 92 14.32 -1.54 10.79
C GLN A 92 15.59 -1.81 11.62
N ILE A 93 15.45 -2.12 12.90
CA ILE A 93 16.59 -2.53 13.74
C ILE A 93 17.20 -3.86 13.27
N SER A 94 16.36 -4.85 12.93
CA SER A 94 16.84 -6.10 12.34
C SER A 94 17.58 -5.87 11.03
N PHE A 95 17.02 -5.04 10.14
CA PHE A 95 17.66 -4.69 8.88
C PHE A 95 19.02 -4.02 9.08
N ILE A 96 19.11 -3.06 10.01
CA ILE A 96 20.40 -2.41 10.34
C ILE A 96 21.40 -3.45 10.84
N ALA A 97 20.98 -4.40 11.67
CA ALA A 97 21.87 -5.42 12.20
C ALA A 97 22.41 -6.33 11.09
N ASP A 98 21.54 -6.84 10.22
CA ASP A 98 21.93 -7.71 9.11
C ASP A 98 22.84 -6.99 8.11
N ARG A 99 22.50 -5.73 7.80
CA ARG A 99 23.31 -4.87 6.93
C ARG A 99 24.66 -4.56 7.55
N ALA A 100 24.72 -4.25 8.84
CA ALA A 100 25.99 -3.97 9.51
C ALA A 100 26.94 -5.18 9.51
N ILE A 101 26.42 -6.41 9.68
CA ILE A 101 27.26 -7.63 9.63
C ILE A 101 27.86 -7.84 8.24
N THR A 102 27.13 -7.46 7.19
CA THR A 102 27.59 -7.60 5.80
C THR A 102 28.49 -6.43 5.37
N GLU A 103 28.10 -5.25 5.83
CA GLU A 103 28.59 -3.89 5.57
C GLU A 103 29.93 -3.51 6.17
N CYS A 104 30.03 -3.79 7.46
CA CYS A 104 30.97 -3.14 8.35
C CYS A 104 32.07 -4.12 8.73
N GLU A 105 33.31 -3.67 8.60
CA GLU A 105 34.47 -4.41 9.09
C GLU A 105 34.61 -4.33 10.62
N TRP A 106 34.05 -3.28 11.22
CA TRP A 106 34.10 -2.99 12.66
C TRP A 106 32.70 -2.74 13.22
N PHE A 107 32.54 -2.82 14.53
CA PHE A 107 31.29 -2.46 15.18
C PHE A 107 30.83 -1.05 14.72
N PRO A 108 29.64 -0.92 14.10
CA PRO A 108 29.22 0.32 13.48
C PRO A 108 28.99 1.39 14.54
N SER A 109 29.27 2.64 14.20
CA SER A 109 28.86 3.81 14.97
C SER A 109 27.36 4.11 14.81
N ILE A 110 26.79 4.91 15.70
CA ILE A 110 25.37 5.33 15.60
C ILE A 110 25.10 6.05 14.27
N ALA A 111 26.06 6.83 13.77
CA ALA A 111 25.93 7.53 12.48
C ALA A 111 25.89 6.55 11.30
N GLU A 112 26.67 5.47 11.35
CA GLU A 112 26.64 4.41 10.34
C GLU A 112 25.34 3.61 10.43
N CYS A 113 24.86 3.29 11.64
CA CYS A 113 23.56 2.64 11.81
C CYS A 113 22.42 3.48 11.23
N LEU A 114 22.43 4.80 11.45
CA LEU A 114 21.43 5.70 10.85
C LEU A 114 21.53 5.74 9.32
N ARG A 115 22.74 5.75 8.77
CA ARG A 115 22.95 5.68 7.31
C ARG A 115 22.45 4.36 6.72
N LEU A 116 22.70 3.24 7.40
CA LEU A 116 22.14 1.94 7.00
C LEU A 116 20.61 1.96 7.08
N ALA A 117 20.05 2.63 8.09
CA ALA A 117 18.61 2.76 8.28
C ALA A 117 17.89 3.50 7.14
N GLU A 118 18.58 4.40 6.43
CA GLU A 118 18.02 5.13 5.27
C GLU A 118 17.66 4.19 4.12
N GLY A 119 18.37 3.05 3.98
CA GLY A 119 18.08 2.04 2.97
C GLY A 119 16.93 1.09 3.33
N TRP A 120 16.30 1.27 4.50
CA TRP A 120 15.19 0.41 4.92
C TRP A 120 13.89 0.84 4.26
N GLU A 121 13.28 -0.08 3.53
CA GLU A 121 11.92 0.06 3.03
C GLU A 121 10.95 -0.74 3.89
N ARG A 122 9.85 -0.12 4.29
CA ARG A 122 8.78 -0.79 5.03
C ARG A 122 8.09 -1.81 4.12
N ASN A 123 8.13 -3.08 4.52
CA ASN A 123 7.50 -4.19 3.80
C ASN A 123 6.72 -5.11 4.75
N ASP A 124 5.89 -4.52 5.60
CA ASP A 124 5.03 -5.24 6.54
C ASP A 124 3.67 -5.60 5.90
N ASP A 125 2.89 -6.38 6.65
CA ASP A 125 1.56 -6.83 6.21
C ASP A 125 0.64 -5.66 5.86
N ALA A 126 0.73 -4.53 6.58
CA ALA A 126 -0.05 -3.33 6.29
C ALA A 126 0.29 -2.74 4.91
N VAL A 127 1.58 -2.68 4.55
CA VAL A 127 2.01 -2.25 3.21
C VAL A 127 1.50 -3.21 2.14
N ARG A 128 1.61 -4.52 2.38
CA ARG A 128 1.16 -5.56 1.44
C ARG A 128 -0.35 -5.48 1.20
N VAL A 129 -1.15 -5.43 2.27
CA VAL A 129 -2.61 -5.31 2.20
C VAL A 129 -3.04 -4.05 1.46
N ARG A 130 -2.42 -2.89 1.73
CA ARG A 130 -2.74 -1.65 1.01
C ARG A 130 -2.39 -1.76 -0.48
N ARG A 131 -1.26 -2.39 -0.81
CA ARG A 131 -0.84 -2.60 -2.21
C ARG A 131 -1.83 -3.50 -2.94
N GLU A 132 -2.23 -4.61 -2.33
CA GLU A 132 -3.23 -5.53 -2.87
C GLU A 132 -4.57 -4.82 -3.08
N ALA A 133 -5.04 -4.05 -2.09
CA ALA A 133 -6.26 -3.26 -2.21
C ALA A 133 -6.18 -2.23 -3.36
N THR A 134 -5.03 -1.56 -3.51
CA THR A 134 -4.80 -0.61 -4.61
C THR A 134 -4.90 -1.29 -5.97
N VAL A 135 -4.29 -2.47 -6.09
CA VAL A 135 -4.36 -3.28 -7.31
C VAL A 135 -5.80 -3.69 -7.56
N ALA A 136 -6.47 -4.34 -6.62
CA ALA A 136 -7.85 -4.81 -6.76
C ALA A 136 -8.81 -3.67 -7.17
N ALA A 137 -8.76 -2.51 -6.50
CA ALA A 137 -9.60 -1.36 -6.86
C ALA A 137 -9.29 -0.79 -8.25
N ARG A 138 -8.05 -0.89 -8.73
CA ARG A 138 -7.69 -0.46 -10.09
C ARG A 138 -8.23 -1.43 -11.13
N TRP A 139 -8.04 -2.73 -10.91
CA TRP A 139 -8.50 -3.78 -11.83
C TRP A 139 -10.02 -3.76 -11.99
N GLU A 140 -10.78 -3.68 -10.90
CA GLU A 140 -12.24 -3.61 -10.98
C GLU A 140 -12.72 -2.36 -11.72
N ARG A 141 -12.14 -1.19 -11.43
CA ARG A 141 -12.50 0.06 -12.14
C ARG A 141 -12.21 -0.04 -13.64
N GLN A 142 -11.09 -0.66 -14.01
CA GLN A 142 -10.73 -0.88 -15.40
C GLN A 142 -11.70 -1.85 -16.08
N ALA A 143 -12.05 -2.97 -15.42
CA ALA A 143 -13.00 -3.94 -15.95
C ALA A 143 -14.39 -3.33 -16.19
N ARG A 144 -14.90 -2.55 -15.22
CA ARG A 144 -16.17 -1.81 -15.36
C ARG A 144 -16.13 -0.79 -16.49
N PHE A 145 -15.00 -0.09 -16.64
CA PHE A 145 -14.79 0.84 -17.75
C PHE A 145 -14.82 0.11 -19.09
N GLU A 146 -14.06 -0.97 -19.24
CA GLU A 146 -14.00 -1.76 -20.48
C GLU A 146 -15.35 -2.35 -20.84
N GLU A 147 -16.08 -2.87 -19.86
CA GLU A 147 -17.45 -3.38 -20.03
C GLU A 147 -18.40 -2.28 -20.51
N MET A 148 -18.38 -1.11 -19.87
CA MET A 148 -19.21 0.02 -20.30
C MET A 148 -18.85 0.49 -21.72
N MET A 149 -17.55 0.57 -22.05
CA MET A 149 -17.12 0.91 -23.41
C MET A 149 -17.58 -0.14 -24.43
N ALA A 150 -17.56 -1.43 -24.08
CA ALA A 150 -18.06 -2.49 -24.93
C ALA A 150 -19.58 -2.40 -25.14
N ARG A 151 -20.34 -2.10 -24.09
CA ARG A 151 -21.80 -1.87 -24.18
C ARG A 151 -22.13 -0.66 -25.03
N LEU A 152 -21.41 0.45 -24.85
CA LEU A 152 -21.54 1.65 -25.69
C LEU A 152 -21.24 1.31 -27.17
N ALA A 153 -20.16 0.57 -27.43
CA ALA A 153 -19.81 0.12 -28.78
C ALA A 153 -20.85 -0.82 -29.41
N ALA A 154 -21.62 -1.55 -28.58
CA ALA A 154 -22.71 -2.42 -29.01
C ALA A 154 -24.06 -1.69 -29.15
N GLY A 155 -24.17 -0.43 -28.72
CA GLY A 155 -25.44 0.30 -28.66
C GLY A 155 -26.42 -0.23 -27.61
N ASP A 156 -25.90 -0.90 -26.56
CA ASP A 156 -26.66 -1.57 -25.49
C ASP A 156 -26.64 -0.74 -24.19
N VAL A 157 -26.84 0.56 -24.33
CA VAL A 157 -26.82 1.54 -23.24
C VAL A 157 -27.89 2.57 -23.51
N ASP A 158 -28.74 2.85 -22.52
CA ASP A 158 -29.76 3.87 -22.63
C ASP A 158 -29.22 5.28 -22.29
N GLN A 159 -30.02 6.32 -22.59
CA GLN A 159 -29.60 7.70 -22.35
C GLN A 159 -29.45 8.02 -20.85
N SER A 160 -30.19 7.35 -19.98
CA SER A 160 -30.10 7.58 -18.53
C SER A 160 -28.79 7.01 -17.96
N GLU A 161 -28.34 5.88 -18.49
CA GLU A 161 -27.04 5.30 -18.18
C GLU A 161 -25.90 6.21 -18.66
N ILE A 162 -25.99 6.75 -19.89
CA ILE A 162 -25.01 7.71 -20.43
C ILE A 162 -24.94 8.96 -19.53
N ASP A 163 -26.09 9.53 -19.18
CA ASP A 163 -26.17 10.75 -18.37
C ASP A 163 -25.61 10.52 -16.94
N GLY A 164 -25.55 9.26 -16.47
CA GLY A 164 -24.97 8.87 -15.18
C GLY A 164 -23.47 8.55 -15.19
N LEU A 165 -22.81 8.53 -16.36
CA LEU A 165 -21.40 8.16 -16.45
C LEU A 165 -20.46 9.26 -15.90
N PRO A 166 -19.30 8.87 -15.35
CA PRO A 166 -18.25 9.82 -15.03
C PRO A 166 -17.81 10.63 -16.26
N VAL A 167 -17.56 11.94 -16.08
CA VAL A 167 -17.13 12.84 -17.17
C VAL A 167 -15.93 12.30 -17.95
N SER A 168 -14.94 11.74 -17.24
CA SER A 168 -13.76 11.14 -17.88
C SER A 168 -14.09 9.96 -18.79
N TRP A 169 -15.15 9.21 -18.51
CA TRP A 169 -15.58 8.11 -19.36
C TRP A 169 -16.30 8.62 -20.61
N LEU A 170 -17.11 9.67 -20.46
CA LEU A 170 -17.80 10.33 -21.56
C LEU A 170 -16.82 10.92 -22.59
N GLU A 171 -15.77 11.59 -22.12
CA GLU A 171 -14.70 12.15 -22.97
C GLU A 171 -13.96 11.07 -23.75
N VAL A 172 -13.66 9.92 -23.11
CA VAL A 172 -13.02 8.80 -23.79
C VAL A 172 -13.97 8.15 -24.80
N ALA A 173 -15.25 7.99 -24.46
CA ALA A 173 -16.26 7.44 -25.36
C ALA A 173 -16.53 8.35 -26.57
N GLU A 174 -16.49 9.68 -26.40
CA GLU A 174 -16.52 10.65 -27.49
C GLU A 174 -15.29 10.52 -28.39
N THR A 175 -14.10 10.46 -27.79
CA THR A 175 -12.82 10.31 -28.53
C THR A 175 -12.78 9.02 -29.34
N ARG A 176 -13.34 7.93 -28.79
CA ARG A 176 -13.47 6.62 -29.48
C ARG A 176 -14.62 6.59 -30.50
N GLY A 177 -15.42 7.64 -30.59
CA GLY A 177 -16.51 7.76 -31.56
C GLY A 177 -17.78 7.00 -31.17
N HIS A 178 -17.92 6.53 -29.94
CA HIS A 178 -19.15 5.90 -29.44
C HIS A 178 -20.22 6.93 -29.09
N LEU A 179 -19.80 8.07 -28.53
CA LEU A 179 -20.69 9.16 -28.15
C LEU A 179 -20.44 10.40 -29.01
N ARG A 180 -21.45 11.27 -29.08
CA ARG A 180 -21.36 12.62 -29.62
C ARG A 180 -21.70 13.59 -28.52
N ARG A 181 -20.90 14.65 -28.40
CA ARG A 181 -21.27 15.82 -27.60
C ARG A 181 -22.21 16.73 -28.40
N GLU A 182 -23.32 17.11 -27.78
CA GLU A 182 -24.31 18.03 -28.33
C GLU A 182 -24.10 19.46 -27.85
N ASP A 183 -24.72 20.40 -28.57
CA ASP A 183 -24.75 21.81 -28.21
C ASP A 183 -25.51 21.96 -26.87
N GLY A 184 -24.77 22.25 -25.81
CA GLY A 184 -25.27 22.23 -24.43
C GLY A 184 -24.49 21.29 -23.50
N GLY A 185 -23.54 20.51 -24.02
CA GLY A 185 -22.66 19.67 -23.20
C GLY A 185 -23.24 18.31 -22.83
N ARG A 186 -24.41 17.95 -23.36
CA ARG A 186 -25.00 16.62 -23.25
C ARG A 186 -24.27 15.64 -24.18
N TYR A 187 -24.17 14.37 -23.79
CA TYR A 187 -23.64 13.30 -24.64
C TYR A 187 -24.77 12.39 -25.12
N THR A 188 -24.80 12.07 -26.41
CA THR A 188 -25.76 11.14 -27.01
C THR A 188 -25.04 10.02 -27.78
N SER A 189 -25.66 8.83 -27.85
CA SER A 189 -25.07 7.69 -28.56
C SER A 189 -24.99 7.96 -30.07
N ARG A 190 -23.84 7.66 -30.68
CA ARG A 190 -23.69 7.64 -32.15
C ARG A 190 -24.09 6.30 -32.76
N ILE A 191 -24.14 5.26 -31.93
CA ILE A 191 -24.40 3.90 -32.36
C ILE A 191 -25.91 3.67 -32.26
N PRO A 192 -26.55 3.20 -33.35
CA PRO A 192 -27.99 2.96 -33.33
C PRO A 192 -28.32 1.94 -32.25
N ALA A 193 -29.36 2.23 -31.46
CA ALA A 193 -29.83 1.31 -30.43
C ALA A 193 -30.16 -0.04 -31.03
N LYS A 194 -29.75 -1.12 -30.37
CA LYS A 194 -30.08 -2.47 -30.78
C LYS A 194 -31.59 -2.66 -30.65
N ALA A 195 -32.25 -3.00 -31.75
CA ALA A 195 -33.70 -3.29 -31.82
C ALA A 195 -34.06 -4.61 -31.10
#